data_AF-Q6PXD7-F1
#
_entry.id   AF-Q6PXD7-F1
#
_cell.length_a   1.000
_cell.length_b   1.000
_cell.length_c   1.000
_cell.angle_alpha   90.00
_cell.angle_beta   90.00
_cell.angle_gamma   90.00
#
_symmetry.space_group_name_H-M   'P 1'
#
loop_
_entity.id
_entity.type
_entity.pdbx_description
1 polymer ?
#
loop_
_entity_poly.entity_id
_entity_poly.type
_entity_poly.pdbx_seq_one_letter_code
_entity_poly.pdbx_strand_id
1 'polypeptide(L)' 'SLVIDEGEDDLGLGGHPLSKVTGNSGERLACGIIARSAGLFQNPKQICSCDGLTIWEERGRPIAGEGRKEPAKPPAHL' A
#
# COMPACT_ATOMS: atom_id res chain seq x y z
N SER A 1 -15.34 -0.80 -2.97
CA SER A 1 -14.00 -0.47 -3.50
C SER A 1 -13.83 1.04 -3.43
N LEU A 2 -12.58 1.51 -3.39
CA LEU A 2 -12.23 2.90 -3.70
C LEU A 2 -11.80 2.96 -5.16
N VAL A 3 -12.17 4.01 -5.90
CA VAL A 3 -11.86 4.17 -7.33
C VAL A 3 -11.34 5.58 -7.56
N ILE A 4 -10.37 5.72 -8.47
CA ILE A 4 -9.86 6.99 -8.96
C ILE A 4 -10.21 7.06 -10.45
N ASP A 5 -10.89 8.13 -10.84
CA ASP A 5 -11.30 8.39 -12.22
C ASP A 5 -10.25 9.27 -12.94
N GLU A 6 -10.33 9.29 -14.27
CA GLU A 6 -9.40 9.98 -15.17
C GLU A 6 -9.48 11.51 -15.09
N GLY A 7 -10.69 12.04 -14.99
CA GLY A 7 -11.01 13.45 -15.03
C GLY A 7 -11.49 14.03 -13.69
N GLU A 8 -11.68 15.34 -13.68
CA GLU A 8 -12.27 16.05 -12.55
C GLU A 8 -13.77 15.75 -12.43
N ASP A 9 -14.24 15.54 -11.20
CA ASP A 9 -15.66 15.39 -10.89
C ASP A 9 -16.33 16.77 -10.89
N ASP A 10 -17.36 16.92 -11.72
CA ASP A 10 -18.12 18.16 -11.85
C ASP A 10 -19.09 18.43 -10.68
N LEU A 11 -19.14 17.54 -9.70
CA LEU A 11 -19.94 17.59 -8.47
C LEU A 11 -21.45 17.71 -8.73
N GLY A 12 -21.93 17.25 -9.89
CA GLY A 12 -23.32 17.38 -10.30
C GLY A 12 -23.68 18.74 -10.89
N LEU A 13 -22.71 19.62 -11.13
CA LEU A 13 -22.90 21.01 -11.56
C LEU A 13 -22.62 21.24 -13.05
N GLY A 14 -22.11 20.23 -13.77
CA GLY A 14 -21.70 20.36 -15.18
C GLY A 14 -22.85 20.34 -16.20
N GLY A 15 -24.08 19.98 -15.81
CA GLY A 15 -25.24 19.91 -16.72
C GLY A 15 -25.20 18.75 -17.72
N HIS A 16 -24.25 17.81 -17.59
CA HIS A 16 -24.16 16.61 -18.40
C HIS A 16 -25.13 15.53 -17.84
N PRO A 17 -25.69 14.63 -18.68
CA PRO A 17 -26.54 13.54 -18.19
C PRO A 17 -25.89 12.68 -17.10
N LEU A 18 -24.55 12.57 -17.12
CA LEU A 18 -23.79 11.81 -16.13
C LEU A 18 -23.39 12.61 -14.88
N SER A 19 -23.53 13.94 -14.86
CA SER A 19 -23.10 14.78 -13.73
C SER A 19 -23.73 14.31 -12.41
N LYS A 20 -25.04 14.00 -12.41
CA LYS A 20 -25.75 13.56 -11.20
C LYS A 20 -25.51 12.09 -10.82
N VAL A 21 -24.75 11.34 -11.61
CA VAL A 21 -24.55 9.90 -11.43
C VAL A 21 -23.09 9.58 -11.13
N THR A 22 -22.16 10.15 -11.91
CA THR A 22 -20.73 9.84 -11.84
C THR A 22 -19.85 11.08 -11.82
N GLY A 23 -20.41 12.29 -11.67
CA GLY A 23 -19.62 13.52 -11.73
C GLY A 23 -19.03 13.82 -13.11
N ASN A 24 -19.44 13.08 -14.15
CA ASN A 24 -18.85 13.15 -15.47
C ASN A 24 -17.30 12.96 -15.51
N SER A 25 -16.76 12.18 -14.58
CA SER A 25 -15.30 12.08 -14.33
C SER A 25 -14.51 11.17 -15.29
N GLY A 26 -15.14 10.57 -16.31
CA GLY A 26 -14.45 9.75 -17.32
C GLY A 26 -14.18 8.29 -16.90
N GLU A 27 -13.10 7.71 -17.41
CA GLU A 27 -12.73 6.30 -17.21
C GLU A 27 -12.12 6.05 -15.82
N ARG A 28 -12.23 4.81 -15.32
CA ARG A 28 -11.70 4.40 -14.01
C ARG A 28 -10.26 3.95 -14.11
N LEU A 29 -9.31 4.78 -13.68
CA LEU A 29 -7.88 4.50 -13.81
C LEU A 29 -7.37 3.45 -12.83
N ALA A 30 -7.84 3.48 -11.59
CA ALA A 30 -7.38 2.58 -10.54
C ALA A 30 -8.49 2.25 -9.54
N CYS A 31 -8.42 1.07 -8.94
CA CYS A 31 -9.33 0.69 -7.87
C CYS A 31 -8.63 -0.09 -6.75
N GLY A 32 -9.16 0.03 -5.54
CA GLY A 32 -8.65 -0.62 -4.34
C GLY A 32 -9.77 -1.26 -3.52
N ILE A 33 -9.44 -2.35 -2.83
CA ILE A 33 -10.31 -2.94 -1.81
C ILE A 33 -10.21 -2.09 -0.55
N ILE A 34 -11.35 -1.73 0.02
CA ILE A 34 -11.40 -1.05 1.33
C ILE A 34 -11.17 -2.13 2.39
N ALA A 35 -9.94 -2.24 2.88
CA ALA A 35 -9.54 -3.21 3.88
C ALA A 35 -9.52 -2.59 5.29
N ARG A 36 -9.74 -3.40 6.32
CA ARG A 36 -9.55 -2.97 7.70
C ARG A 36 -8.06 -2.76 7.97
N SER A 37 -7.67 -1.53 8.27
CA SER A 37 -6.35 -1.23 8.84
C SER A 37 -6.43 -1.25 10.37
N ALA A 38 -5.32 -1.59 11.02
CA ALA A 38 -5.22 -1.35 12.45
C ALA A 38 -5.14 0.17 12.67
N GLY A 39 -6.02 0.71 13.51
CA GLY A 39 -5.88 2.08 13.98
C GLY A 39 -4.57 2.29 14.73
N LEU A 40 -4.14 3.53 14.86
CA LEU A 40 -2.92 3.86 15.60
C LEU A 40 -3.03 3.28 17.02
N PHE A 41 -2.08 2.43 17.41
CA PHE A 41 -1.99 1.74 18.70
C PHE A 41 -3.04 0.67 19.03
N GLN A 42 -3.95 0.31 18.11
CA GLN A 42 -4.99 -0.71 18.36
C GLN A 42 -4.56 -2.15 18.06
N ASN A 43 -3.36 -2.33 17.51
CA ASN A 43 -2.79 -3.64 17.27
C ASN A 43 -1.30 -3.57 17.62
N PRO A 44 -0.84 -4.17 18.74
CA PRO A 44 0.58 -4.42 18.93
C PRO A 44 1.02 -5.40 17.84
N LYS A 45 1.34 -4.84 16.68
CA LYS A 45 1.92 -5.57 15.56
C LYS A 45 3.31 -5.99 16.02
N GLN A 46 3.48 -7.27 16.36
CA GLN A 46 4.77 -7.90 16.17
C GLN A 46 5.11 -7.68 14.70
N ILE A 47 6.16 -6.91 14.42
CA ILE A 47 6.64 -6.65 13.06
C ILE A 47 7.07 -8.01 12.51
N CYS A 48 6.18 -8.63 11.74
CA CYS A 48 6.51 -9.79 10.93
C CYS A 48 7.31 -9.26 9.76
N SER A 49 8.62 -9.54 9.81
CA SER A 49 9.57 -9.17 8.79
C SER A 49 9.17 -9.75 7.43
N CYS A 50 8.56 -8.92 6.59
CA CYS A 50 9.26 -8.60 5.35
C CYS A 50 10.54 -7.88 5.83
N ASP A 51 11.71 -8.47 5.62
CA ASP A 51 12.96 -8.23 6.36
C ASP A 51 13.53 -6.81 6.38
N GLY A 52 12.80 -5.80 5.86
CA GLY A 52 13.28 -4.43 5.71
C GLY A 52 14.48 -4.34 4.76
N LEU A 53 14.79 -5.42 4.05
CA LEU A 53 15.92 -5.51 3.15
C LEU A 53 15.65 -4.69 1.90
N THR A 54 16.60 -3.83 1.57
CA THR A 54 16.66 -3.19 0.26
C THR A 54 16.95 -4.25 -0.81
N ILE A 55 16.55 -4.00 -2.06
CA ILE A 55 16.78 -4.89 -3.21
C ILE A 55 18.26 -5.29 -3.35
N TRP A 56 19.18 -4.46 -2.87
CA TRP A 56 20.62 -4.71 -2.89
C TRP A 56 21.08 -5.71 -1.83
N GLU A 57 20.44 -5.71 -0.66
CA GLU A 57 20.75 -6.62 0.44
C GLU A 57 20.14 -8.02 0.21
N GLU A 58 19.06 -8.11 -0.59
CA GLU A 58 18.33 -9.37 -0.86
C GLU A 58 19.20 -10.38 -1.61
N ARG A 59 20.17 -9.87 -2.39
CA ARG A 59 21.15 -10.71 -3.11
C ARG A 59 22.08 -11.49 -2.17
N GLY A 60 22.31 -10.98 -0.95
CA GLY A 60 23.20 -11.59 0.04
C GLY A 60 22.49 -12.36 1.16
N ARG A 61 21.20 -12.09 1.39
CA ARG A 61 20.37 -12.78 2.39
C ARG A 61 19.04 -13.22 1.76
N PRO A 62 19.01 -14.39 1.09
CA PRO A 62 17.80 -14.90 0.48
C PRO A 62 16.74 -15.26 1.53
N ILE A 63 15.46 -15.12 1.18
CA ILE A 63 14.31 -15.35 2.06
C ILE A 63 14.24 -16.79 2.61
N ALA A 64 14.88 -17.74 1.92
CA ALA A 64 15.00 -19.13 2.33
C ALA A 64 16.43 -19.65 2.04
N GLY A 65 17.00 -20.41 2.99
CA GLY A 65 18.35 -20.95 2.91
C GLY A 65 19.09 -20.91 4.26
N GLU A 66 20.24 -21.57 4.37
CA GLU A 66 20.99 -21.67 5.63
C GLU A 66 21.46 -20.32 6.19
N GLY A 67 21.64 -19.30 5.33
CA GLY A 67 22.11 -17.97 5.72
C GLY A 67 21.20 -17.18 6.67
N ARG A 68 19.99 -17.68 6.97
CA ARG A 68 19.06 -17.11 7.96
C ARG A 68 19.16 -17.75 9.35
N LYS A 69 19.91 -18.84 9.53
CA LYS A 69 19.99 -19.60 10.80
C LYS A 69 20.80 -18.89 11.89
N GLU A 70 21.63 -17.91 11.54
CA GLU A 70 22.41 -17.16 12.54
C GLU A 70 21.68 -15.91 13.03
N PRO A 71 21.56 -15.69 14.35
CA PRO A 71 20.98 -14.47 14.89
C PRO A 71 21.81 -13.27 14.44
N ALA A 72 21.14 -12.25 13.88
CA ALA A 72 21.80 -11.02 13.49
C ALA A 72 22.48 -10.40 14.71
N LYS A 73 23.81 -10.23 14.64
CA LYS A 73 24.53 -9.39 15.60
C LYS A 73 23.88 -8.00 15.57
N PRO A 74 23.55 -7.40 16.72
CA PRO A 74 23.12 -6.02 16.75
C PRO A 74 24.20 -5.18 16.06
N PRO A 75 23.84 -4.22 15.20
CA PRO A 75 24.81 -3.31 14.64
C PRO A 75 25.52 -2.62 15.81
N ALA A 76 26.84 -2.83 15.90
CA ALA A 76 27.66 -1.93 16.68
C ALA A 76 27.60 -0.61 15.93
N HIS A 77 26.77 0.34 16.37
CA HIS A 77 26.99 1.79 16.33
C HIS A 77 25.74 2.51 16.87
N LEU A 78 25.94 3.17 18.03
CA LEU A 78 25.11 4.11 18.79
C LEU A 78 23.92 3.53 19.58
#